data_AF-A0A7J7NG81-F1
#
_entry.id   AF-A0A7J7NG81-F1
#
_cell.length_a   1.000
_cell.length_b   1.000
_cell.length_c   1.000
_cell.angle_alpha   90.00
_cell.angle_beta   90.00
_cell.angle_gamma   90.00
#
_symmetry.space_group_name_H-M   'P 1'
#
loop_
_entity.id
_entity.type
_entity.pdbx_description
1 polymer ?
#
loop_
_entity_poly.entity_id
_entity_poly.type
_entity_poly.pdbx_seq_one_letter_code
_entity_poly.pdbx_strand_id
1 'polypeptide(L)' 'MDPEAVSKAFVDHYYSTFDSNRANLSNLYQDTSMLYFEGEKVQGSQNIITKFVGLPIRHYSDSVIL' A
#
# COMPACT_ATOMS: atom_id res chain seq x y z
N MET A 1 7.50 -23.29 2.34
CA MET A 1 7.32 -21.84 2.55
C MET A 1 6.00 -21.69 3.28
N ASP A 2 5.99 -21.09 4.46
CA ASP A 2 4.77 -20.88 5.23
C ASP A 2 4.02 -19.66 4.67
N PRO A 3 2.84 -19.82 4.07
CA PRO A 3 2.09 -18.71 3.49
C PRO A 3 1.70 -17.65 4.51
N GLU A 4 1.50 -18.02 5.78
CA GLU A 4 1.13 -17.10 6.85
C GLU A 4 2.30 -16.20 7.25
N ALA A 5 3.49 -16.77 7.36
CA ALA A 5 4.71 -15.99 7.60
C ALA A 5 5.00 -15.01 6.45
N VAL A 6 4.78 -15.43 5.20
CA VAL A 6 5.00 -14.57 4.01
C VAL A 6 3.97 -13.44 3.94
N SER A 7 2.69 -13.74 4.17
CA SER A 7 1.64 -12.73 4.14
C SER A 7 1.85 -11.68 5.24
N LYS A 8 2.20 -12.11 6.46
CA LYS A 8 2.52 -11.20 7.55
C LYS A 8 3.69 -10.28 7.20
N ALA A 9 4.79 -10.82 6.71
CA ALA A 9 5.95 -10.02 6.32
C ALA A 9 5.63 -9.01 5.21
N PHE A 10 4.78 -9.39 4.24
CA PHE A 10 4.33 -8.49 3.19
C PHE A 10 3.49 -7.33 3.73
N VAL A 11 2.52 -7.63 4.61
CA VAL A 11 1.64 -6.61 5.22
C VAL A 11 2.45 -5.63 6.07
N ASP A 12 3.35 -6.14 6.91
CA ASP A 12 4.23 -5.32 7.75
C ASP A 12 5.12 -4.41 6.87
N HIS A 13 5.70 -4.95 5.79
CA HIS A 13 6.50 -4.16 4.85
C HIS A 13 5.68 -3.09 4.11
N TYR A 14 4.46 -3.44 3.67
CA TYR A 14 3.58 -2.52 2.96
C TYR A 14 3.20 -1.31 3.82
N TYR A 15 2.71 -1.53 5.05
CA TYR A 15 2.30 -0.43 5.92
C TYR A 15 3.47 0.39 6.45
N SER A 16 4.59 -0.24 6.81
CA SER A 16 5.82 0.47 7.19
C SER A 16 6.32 1.39 6.06
N THR A 17 6.27 0.92 4.81
CA THR A 17 6.63 1.73 3.63
C THR A 17 5.59 2.83 3.38
N PHE A 18 4.29 2.55 3.57
CA PHE A 18 3.22 3.52 3.42
C PHE A 18 3.34 4.69 4.41
N ASP A 19 3.80 4.44 5.63
CA ASP A 19 3.96 5.47 6.66
C ASP A 19 5.28 6.24 6.53
N SER A 20 6.37 5.57 6.14
CA SER A 20 7.70 6.18 6.05
C SER A 20 8.00 6.85 4.71
N ASN A 21 7.65 6.22 3.59
CA ASN A 21 7.89 6.73 2.24
C ASN A 21 6.99 6.06 1.19
N ARG A 22 5.80 6.65 0.98
CA ARG A 22 4.79 6.15 0.02
C ARG A 22 5.28 6.02 -1.41
N ALA A 23 6.27 6.80 -1.82
CA ALA A 23 6.80 6.72 -3.18
C ALA A 23 7.44 5.35 -3.47
N ASN A 24 7.99 4.69 -2.45
CA ASN A 24 8.64 3.39 -2.58
C ASN A 24 7.67 2.22 -2.80
N LEU A 25 6.37 2.43 -2.59
CA LEU A 25 5.34 1.43 -2.88
C LEU A 25 5.19 1.16 -4.37
N SER A 26 5.77 1.99 -5.26
CA SER A 26 5.70 1.82 -6.72
C SER A 26 6.15 0.43 -7.16
N ASN A 27 7.15 -0.13 -6.46
CA ASN A 27 7.71 -1.45 -6.73
C ASN A 27 6.77 -2.61 -6.38
N LEU A 28 5.72 -2.36 -5.58
CA LEU A 28 4.72 -3.36 -5.18
C LEU A 28 3.52 -3.38 -6.13
N TYR A 29 3.45 -2.43 -7.07
CA TYR A 29 2.38 -2.33 -8.06
C TYR A 29 2.91 -2.50 -9.47
N GLN A 30 2.03 -3.02 -10.33
CA GLN A 30 2.28 -3.22 -11.76
C GLN A 30 1.38 -2.28 -12.57
N ASP A 31 1.61 -2.21 -13.89
CA ASP A 31 0.81 -1.37 -14.80
C ASP A 31 -0.66 -1.80 -14.85
N THR A 32 -0.94 -3.08 -14.58
CA THR A 32 -2.29 -3.65 -14.51
C THR A 32 -2.90 -3.63 -13.11
N SER A 33 -2.18 -3.15 -12.10
CA SER A 33 -2.71 -3.05 -10.74
C SER A 33 -3.87 -2.07 -10.66
N MET A 34 -4.82 -2.38 -9.80
CA MET A 34 -6.01 -1.57 -9.55
C MET A 34 -6.15 -1.26 -8.07
N LEU A 35 -6.32 0.01 -7.74
CA LEU A 35 -6.73 0.49 -6.43
C LEU A 35 -8.17 0.98 -6.52
N TYR A 36 -9.01 0.58 -5.57
CA TYR A 36 -10.32 1.18 -5.36
C TYR A 36 -10.30 1.94 -4.04
N PHE A 37 -10.46 3.26 -4.10
CA PHE A 37 -10.36 4.13 -2.94
C PHE A 37 -11.49 5.16 -2.95
N GLU A 38 -12.33 5.15 -1.92
CA GLU A 38 -13.45 6.10 -1.72
C GLU A 38 -14.36 6.28 -2.95
N GLY A 39 -14.65 5.20 -3.67
CA GLY A 39 -15.52 5.23 -4.85
C GLY A 39 -14.78 5.40 -6.18
N GLU A 40 -13.49 5.72 -6.16
CA GLU A 40 -12.65 5.94 -7.34
C GLU A 40 -11.81 4.69 -7.67
N LYS A 41 -11.73 4.35 -8.95
CA LYS A 41 -10.82 3.32 -9.48
C LYS A 41 -9.57 3.98 -10.03
N VAL A 42 -8.41 3.53 -9.59
CA VAL A 42 -7.10 4.01 -10.02
C VAL A 42 -6.32 2.84 -10.60
N GLN A 43 -5.87 2.96 -11.85
CA GLN A 43 -5.12 1.91 -12.54
C GLN A 43 -3.64 2.30 -12.72
N GLY A 44 -2.75 1.34 -12.50
CA GLY A 44 -1.33 1.44 -12.77
C GLY A 44 -0.53 2.05 -11.62
N SER A 45 0.69 1.53 -11.43
CA SER A 45 1.59 1.90 -10.33
C SER A 45 1.75 3.42 -10.19
N GLN A 46 2.04 4.13 -11.27
CA GLN A 46 2.26 5.58 -11.22
C GLN A 46 1.05 6.36 -10.67
N ASN A 47 -0.17 5.99 -11.07
CA ASN A 47 -1.39 6.68 -10.63
C ASN A 47 -1.72 6.34 -9.17
N ILE A 48 -1.51 5.09 -8.77
CA ILE A 48 -1.68 4.62 -7.39
C ILE A 48 -0.76 5.40 -6.44
N ILE A 49 0.52 5.57 -6.81
CA ILE A 49 1.48 6.31 -5.98
C ILE A 49 1.15 7.80 -5.92
N THR A 50 0.74 8.39 -7.04
CA THR A 50 0.26 9.78 -7.07
C THR A 50 -0.91 9.97 -6.10
N LYS A 51 -1.88 9.04 -6.08
CA LYS A 51 -3.01 9.05 -5.14
C LYS A 51 -2.50 8.99 -3.70
N PHE A 52 -1.61 8.06 -3.35
CA PHE A 52 -1.08 7.89 -2.00
C PHE A 52 -0.30 9.09 -1.47
N VAL A 53 0.54 9.70 -2.30
CA VAL A 53 1.29 10.92 -1.93
C VAL A 53 0.33 12.10 -1.71
N GLY A 54 -0.79 12.16 -2.43
CA GLY A 54 -1.83 13.18 -2.25
C GLY A 54 -2.73 12.97 -1.02
N LEU A 55 -2.70 11.81 -0.37
CA LEU A 55 -3.50 11.56 0.83
C LEU A 55 -2.93 12.33 2.04
N PRO A 56 -3.79 12.89 2.91
CA PRO A 56 -3.36 13.45 4.18
C PRO A 56 -2.49 12.44 4.95
N ILE A 57 -1.40 12.91 5.54
CA ILE A 57 -0.58 12.05 6.39
C ILE A 57 -1.40 11.72 7.65
N ARG A 58 -1.81 10.46 7.78
CA ARG A 58 -2.37 9.90 9.00
C ARG A 58 -1.41 8.82 9.45
N HIS A 59 -0.92 8.91 10.68
CA HIS A 59 -0.15 7.84 11.31
C HIS A 59 -1.13 6.69 11.57
N TYR A 60 -0.96 5.56 10.88
CA TYR A 60 -1.70 4.35 11.20
C TYR A 60 -0.88 3.59 12.23
N SER A 61 -1.10 3.90 13.51
CA SER A 61 -0.57 3.09 14.60
C SER A 61 -1.26 1.73 14.56
N ASP A 62 -0.52 0.71 14.14
CA ASP A 62 -0.94 -0.68 14.01
C ASP A 62 -1.93 -1.12 15.11
N SER A 63 -3.16 -1.34 14.69
CA SER A 63 -4.09 -2.22 15.38
C SER A 63 -4.85 -2.99 14.29
N VAL A 64 -4.10 -3.72 13.46
CA VAL A 64 -4.66 -4.79 12.65
C VAL A 64 -5.03 -5.91 13.64
N ILE A 65 -6.26 -5.86 14.15
CA ILE A 65 -6.87 -7.00 14.83
C ILE A 65 -7.24 -7.98 13.71
N LEU A 66 -6.43 -9.03 13.57
CA LEU A 66 -6.81 -10.25 12.83
C LEU A 66 -7.76 -11.08 13.69
#